data_AF-A0A2G9Z602-F1
#
_entry.id   AF-A0A2G9Z602-F1
#
_cell.length_a   1.000
_cell.length_b   1.000
_cell.length_c   1.000
_cell.angle_alpha   90.00
_cell.angle_beta   90.00
_cell.angle_gamma   90.00
#
_symmetry.space_group_name_H-M   'P 1'
#
loop_
_entity.id
_entity.type
_entity.pdbx_description
1 polymer ?
#
loop_
_entity_poly.entity_id
_entity_poly.type
_entity_poly.pdbx_seq_one_letter_code
_entity_poly.pdbx_strand_id
1 'polypeptide(L)'
;VWTGLIGVILGSLSLGYYLGGKMADKKANANLLAVIIFLSAVSIGLTLFIKDFLLIFLQTNISDIRMSSILACLILFSPASILLGIVSPYAVKLRLSSLNTSGSIVGNLYAVSTAGSIFGTFLSGFYLIPSYGTNKLLIILATTLIVISLLISAKQLVKIRLSIFVVMILSWLVLNRLTYSNEKNGVVDIDTAYNRVWIYSHIDPKTNKIVRLMGINNENHSSMFLDSDELVNDYTKYYHLAKHFNPEFKKH
;
A
#
# COMPACT_ATOMS: atom_id res chain seq x y z
N VAL A 1 -7.93 -7.00 -12.61
CA VAL A 1 -7.27 -6.15 -11.58
C VAL A 1 -5.85 -6.65 -11.30
N TRP A 2 -5.67 -7.86 -10.78
CA TRP A 2 -4.34 -8.45 -10.48
C TRP A 2 -3.34 -8.42 -11.64
N THR A 3 -3.77 -8.81 -12.85
CA THR A 3 -2.92 -8.78 -14.05
C THR A 3 -2.44 -7.36 -14.41
N GLY A 4 -3.31 -6.37 -14.26
CA GLY A 4 -2.98 -4.96 -14.49
C GLY A 4 -1.95 -4.43 -13.49
N LEU A 5 -2.08 -4.81 -12.21
CA LEU A 5 -1.12 -4.43 -11.18
C LEU A 5 0.27 -4.99 -11.47
N ILE A 6 0.38 -6.29 -11.77
CA ILE A 6 1.65 -6.91 -12.14
C ILE A 6 2.25 -6.25 -13.38
N GLY A 7 1.43 -6.03 -14.41
CA GLY A 7 1.87 -5.38 -15.65
C GLY A 7 2.40 -3.97 -15.43
N VAL A 8 1.72 -3.16 -14.61
CA VAL A 8 2.17 -1.81 -14.26
C VAL A 8 3.48 -1.86 -13.49
N ILE A 9 3.58 -2.67 -12.43
CA ILE A 9 4.79 -2.77 -11.62
C ILE A 9 5.99 -3.21 -12.47
N LEU A 10 5.85 -4.26 -13.28
CA LEU A 10 6.92 -4.74 -14.16
C LEU A 10 7.28 -3.72 -15.24
N GLY A 11 6.28 -3.04 -15.83
CA GLY A 11 6.50 -1.97 -16.81
C GLY A 11 7.25 -0.77 -16.22
N SER A 12 6.86 -0.33 -15.03
CA SER A 12 7.51 0.73 -14.27
C SER A 12 8.94 0.37 -13.88
N LEU A 13 9.17 -0.85 -13.40
CA LEU A 13 10.51 -1.34 -13.08
C LEU A 13 11.39 -1.42 -14.33
N SER A 14 10.87 -1.93 -15.44
CA SER A 14 11.57 -1.98 -16.73
C SER A 14 12.01 -0.59 -17.19
N LEU A 15 11.11 0.39 -17.10
CA LEU A 15 11.41 1.79 -17.40
C LEU A 15 12.47 2.34 -16.43
N GLY A 16 12.38 2.01 -15.14
CA GLY A 16 13.39 2.33 -14.13
C GLY A 16 14.76 1.74 -14.45
N TYR A 17 14.84 0.48 -14.89
CA TYR A 17 16.10 -0.16 -15.27
C TYR A 17 16.76 0.54 -16.46
N TYR A 18 15.98 0.88 -17.48
CA TYR A 18 16.46 1.62 -18.65
C TYR A 18 16.96 3.03 -18.29
N LEU A 19 16.16 3.80 -17.54
CA LEU A 19 16.55 5.14 -17.09
C LEU A 19 17.78 5.08 -16.17
N GLY A 20 17.83 4.09 -15.28
CA GLY A 20 18.91 3.92 -14.34
C GLY A 20 20.23 3.59 -15.01
N GLY A 21 20.23 2.73 -16.03
CA GLY A 21 21.41 2.47 -16.86
C GLY A 21 21.91 3.75 -17.54
N LYS A 22 21.01 4.49 -18.21
CA LYS A 22 21.36 5.74 -18.91
C LYS A 22 21.86 6.83 -17.95
N MET A 23 21.30 6.93 -16.75
CA MET A 23 21.75 7.87 -15.71
C MET A 23 23.10 7.47 -15.13
N ALA A 24 23.34 6.18 -14.94
CA ALA A 24 24.58 5.65 -14.39
C ALA A 24 25.78 5.90 -15.32
N ASP A 25 25.56 5.88 -16.64
CA ASP A 25 26.62 6.13 -17.63
C ASP A 25 27.13 7.57 -17.66
N LYS A 26 26.34 8.56 -17.23
CA LYS A 26 26.70 9.99 -17.27
C LYS A 26 27.63 10.46 -16.12
N LYS A 27 28.21 9.54 -15.35
CA LYS A 27 28.95 9.66 -14.07
C LYS A 27 28.09 9.26 -12.87
N ALA A 28 28.34 8.05 -12.38
CA ALA A 28 27.72 7.54 -11.18
C ALA A 28 28.26 8.28 -9.92
N ASN A 29 27.35 8.74 -9.06
CA ASN A 29 27.65 9.43 -7.81
C ASN A 29 26.77 8.88 -6.68
N ALA A 30 27.38 8.53 -5.56
CA ALA A 30 26.66 8.07 -4.36
C ALA A 30 25.60 9.07 -3.87
N ASN A 31 25.84 10.37 -4.02
CA ASN A 31 24.85 11.39 -3.65
C ASN A 31 23.59 11.31 -4.51
N LEU A 32 23.71 11.03 -5.81
CA LEU A 32 22.54 10.89 -6.69
C LEU A 32 21.77 9.61 -6.36
N LEU A 33 22.46 8.50 -6.07
CA LEU A 33 21.82 7.27 -5.59
C LEU A 33 21.01 7.55 -4.32
N ALA A 34 21.59 8.26 -3.37
CA ALA A 34 20.90 8.61 -2.13
C ALA A 34 19.67 9.50 -2.37
N VAL A 35 19.72 10.42 -3.33
CA VAL A 35 18.57 11.22 -3.76
C VAL A 35 17.49 10.34 -4.40
N ILE A 36 17.84 9.39 -5.27
CA ILE A 36 16.87 8.48 -5.91
C ILE A 36 16.16 7.61 -4.87
N ILE A 37 16.91 7.05 -3.90
CA ILE A 37 16.34 6.29 -2.78
C ILE A 37 15.43 7.19 -1.93
N PHE A 38 15.83 8.43 -1.69
CA PHE A 38 15.00 9.40 -0.96
C PHE A 38 13.69 9.70 -1.69
N LEU A 39 13.74 10.00 -2.99
CA LEU A 39 12.54 10.23 -3.79
C LEU A 39 11.64 9.00 -3.80
N SER A 40 12.22 7.79 -3.85
CA SER A 40 11.45 6.53 -3.76
C SER A 40 10.66 6.48 -2.45
N ALA A 41 11.30 6.84 -1.33
CA ALA A 41 10.65 6.88 -0.03
C ALA A 41 9.53 7.92 0.04
N VAL A 42 9.77 9.13 -0.51
CA VAL A 42 8.76 10.19 -0.59
C VAL A 42 7.58 9.75 -1.45
N SER A 43 7.83 9.10 -2.59
CA SER A 43 6.76 8.56 -3.44
C SER A 43 5.91 7.52 -2.70
N ILE A 44 6.52 6.59 -1.96
CA ILE A 44 5.80 5.61 -1.12
C ILE A 44 5.02 6.31 0.00
N GLY A 45 5.61 7.33 0.64
CA GLY A 45 4.94 8.14 1.64
C GLY A 45 3.70 8.84 1.06
N LEU A 46 3.82 9.47 -0.11
CA LEU A 46 2.71 10.12 -0.81
C LEU A 46 1.58 9.14 -1.16
N THR A 47 1.90 7.89 -1.51
CA THR A 47 0.89 6.85 -1.73
C THR A 47 -0.06 6.71 -0.55
N LEU A 48 0.44 6.76 0.70
CA LEU A 48 -0.37 6.64 1.90
C LEU A 48 -1.38 7.79 2.08
N PHE A 49 -0.99 9.00 1.71
CA PHE A 49 -1.85 10.18 1.82
C PHE A 49 -2.87 10.26 0.69
N ILE A 50 -2.49 9.84 -0.52
CA ILE A 50 -3.28 10.06 -1.72
C ILE A 50 -4.25 8.90 -1.99
N LYS A 51 -3.92 7.66 -1.57
CA LYS A 51 -4.67 6.46 -1.98
C LYS A 51 -6.16 6.53 -1.67
N ASP A 52 -6.57 6.99 -0.48
CA ASP A 52 -7.97 6.90 -0.06
C ASP A 52 -8.82 7.91 -0.87
N PHE A 53 -8.32 9.14 -1.03
CA PHE A 53 -8.94 10.15 -1.88
C PHE A 53 -8.99 9.72 -3.35
N LEU A 54 -7.87 9.24 -3.89
CA LEU A 54 -7.77 8.84 -5.29
C LEU A 54 -8.69 7.65 -5.62
N LEU A 55 -8.75 6.65 -4.74
CA LEU A 55 -9.59 5.47 -4.95
C LEU A 55 -11.07 5.84 -4.94
N ILE A 56 -11.52 6.68 -4.01
CA ILE A 56 -12.90 7.19 -3.99
C ILE A 56 -13.19 7.96 -5.29
N PHE A 57 -12.31 8.89 -5.66
CA PHE A 57 -12.47 9.69 -6.88
C PHE A 57 -12.58 8.81 -8.14
N LEU A 58 -11.71 7.81 -8.28
CA LEU A 58 -11.72 6.92 -9.44
C LEU A 58 -12.95 6.00 -9.45
N GLN A 59 -13.40 5.50 -8.30
CA GLN A 59 -14.60 4.67 -8.20
C GLN A 59 -15.87 5.44 -8.55
N THR A 60 -15.96 6.73 -8.18
CA THR A 60 -17.14 7.55 -8.49
C THR A 60 -17.20 7.98 -9.96
N ASN A 61 -16.05 8.21 -10.60
CA ASN A 61 -15.99 8.75 -11.96
C ASN A 61 -15.81 7.69 -13.06
N ILE A 62 -15.36 6.48 -12.72
CA ILE A 62 -15.06 5.42 -13.69
C ILE A 62 -15.84 4.15 -13.32
N SER A 63 -16.77 3.75 -14.19
CA SER A 63 -17.61 2.56 -13.99
C SER A 63 -16.87 1.24 -14.23
N ASP A 64 -15.86 1.19 -15.12
CA ASP A 64 -15.06 -0.03 -15.34
C ASP A 64 -13.98 -0.18 -14.26
N ILE A 65 -14.17 -1.18 -13.39
CA ILE A 65 -13.25 -1.53 -12.30
C ILE A 65 -11.83 -1.88 -12.77
N ARG A 66 -11.67 -2.38 -14.00
CA ARG A 66 -10.33 -2.71 -14.54
C ARG A 66 -9.56 -1.44 -14.85
N MET A 67 -10.22 -0.46 -15.48
CA MET A 67 -9.61 0.81 -15.85
C MET A 67 -9.27 1.64 -14.62
N SER A 68 -10.19 1.74 -13.65
CA SER A 68 -9.93 2.44 -12.39
C SER A 68 -8.75 1.82 -11.63
N SER A 69 -8.67 0.48 -11.59
CA SER A 69 -7.56 -0.23 -10.96
C SER A 69 -6.21 0.02 -11.63
N ILE A 70 -6.15 0.01 -12.98
CA ILE A 70 -4.91 0.25 -13.73
C ILE A 70 -4.44 1.69 -13.51
N LEU A 71 -5.35 2.67 -13.59
CA LEU A 71 -5.05 4.08 -13.36
C LEU A 71 -4.58 4.33 -11.93
N ALA A 72 -5.26 3.74 -10.93
CA ALA A 72 -4.83 3.80 -9.54
C ALA A 72 -3.41 3.24 -9.38
N CYS A 73 -3.12 2.07 -9.98
CA CYS A 73 -1.79 1.48 -9.90
C CYS A 73 -0.71 2.35 -10.56
N LEU A 74 -1.02 2.92 -11.73
CA LEU A 74 -0.11 3.82 -12.44
C LEU A 74 0.22 5.07 -11.61
N ILE A 75 -0.78 5.69 -10.99
CA ILE A 75 -0.58 6.92 -10.22
C ILE A 75 0.13 6.62 -8.89
N LEU A 76 -0.28 5.56 -8.20
CA LEU A 76 0.16 5.27 -6.84
C LEU A 76 1.49 4.52 -6.76
N PHE A 77 1.73 3.57 -7.67
CA PHE A 77 2.89 2.66 -7.57
C PHE A 77 3.95 2.90 -8.64
N SER A 78 3.59 3.45 -9.82
CA SER A 78 4.58 3.66 -10.89
C SER A 78 5.72 4.59 -10.48
N PRO A 79 5.49 5.76 -9.82
CA PRO A 79 6.59 6.67 -9.47
C PRO A 79 7.63 6.00 -8.56
N ALA A 80 7.16 5.34 -7.51
CA ALA A 80 8.04 4.61 -6.58
C ALA A 80 8.75 3.44 -7.28
N SER A 81 8.04 2.68 -8.13
CA SER A 81 8.59 1.51 -8.81
C SER A 81 9.65 1.89 -9.85
N ILE A 82 9.47 2.98 -10.60
CA ILE A 82 10.47 3.50 -11.53
C ILE A 82 11.74 3.89 -10.76
N LEU A 83 11.59 4.63 -9.67
CA LEU A 83 12.72 5.10 -8.86
C LEU A 83 13.48 3.94 -8.20
N LEU A 84 12.78 2.94 -7.68
CA LEU A 84 13.38 1.71 -7.17
C LEU A 84 14.06 0.89 -8.27
N GLY A 85 13.47 0.84 -9.47
CA GLY A 85 14.07 0.20 -10.64
C GLY A 85 15.43 0.82 -11.01
N ILE A 86 15.58 2.13 -10.85
CA ILE A 86 16.86 2.82 -11.10
C ILE A 86 17.98 2.36 -10.16
N VAL A 87 17.67 1.95 -8.92
CA VAL A 87 18.66 1.66 -7.87
C VAL A 87 19.63 0.55 -8.28
N SER A 88 19.13 -0.54 -8.87
CA SER A 88 19.95 -1.72 -9.21
C SER A 88 21.06 -1.42 -10.23
N PRO A 89 20.77 -0.97 -11.47
CA PRO A 89 21.81 -0.66 -12.45
C PRO A 89 22.74 0.48 -11.98
N TYR A 90 22.22 1.43 -11.19
CA TYR A 90 23.03 2.52 -10.64
C TYR A 90 24.02 2.03 -9.59
N ALA A 91 23.59 1.13 -8.69
CA ALA A 91 24.45 0.52 -7.68
C ALA A 91 25.54 -0.37 -8.30
N VAL A 92 25.21 -1.11 -9.36
CA VAL A 92 26.21 -1.84 -10.17
C VAL A 92 27.28 -0.87 -10.66
N LYS A 93 26.89 0.22 -11.33
CA LYS A 93 27.84 1.17 -11.92
C LYS A 93 28.74 1.84 -10.88
N LEU A 94 28.22 2.14 -9.69
CA LEU A 94 29.02 2.69 -8.59
C LEU A 94 30.12 1.74 -8.10
N ARG A 95 29.88 0.43 -8.20
CA ARG A 95 30.82 -0.60 -7.72
C ARG A 95 31.79 -1.07 -8.81
N LEU A 96 31.44 -0.84 -10.08
CA LEU A 96 32.31 -1.11 -11.22
C LEU A 96 33.53 -0.19 -11.21
N SER A 97 34.68 -0.76 -10.87
CA SER A 97 35.99 -0.09 -10.84
C SER A 97 36.93 -0.62 -11.94
N SER A 98 36.68 -1.81 -12.49
CA SER A 98 37.43 -2.37 -13.63
C SER A 98 36.55 -3.29 -14.49
N LEU A 99 36.90 -3.46 -15.77
CA LEU A 99 36.17 -4.35 -16.70
C LEU A 99 36.31 -5.82 -16.31
N ASN A 100 37.45 -6.23 -15.74
CA ASN A 100 37.75 -7.62 -15.39
C ASN A 100 36.86 -8.17 -14.26
N THR A 101 36.38 -7.31 -13.36
CA THR A 101 35.50 -7.70 -12.25
C THR A 101 34.01 -7.46 -12.53
N SER A 102 33.67 -7.03 -13.75
CA SER A 102 32.32 -6.58 -14.08
C SER A 102 31.26 -7.67 -13.94
N GLY A 103 31.53 -8.86 -14.49
CA GLY A 103 30.58 -9.98 -14.45
C GLY A 103 30.27 -10.47 -13.03
N SER A 104 31.29 -10.60 -12.17
CA SER A 104 31.12 -11.06 -10.79
C SER A 104 30.36 -10.03 -9.92
N ILE A 105 30.64 -8.73 -10.09
CA ILE A 105 29.93 -7.66 -9.37
C ILE A 105 28.46 -7.65 -9.75
N VAL A 106 28.16 -7.71 -11.05
CA VAL A 106 26.81 -7.75 -11.58
C VAL A 106 26.08 -8.99 -11.06
N GLY A 107 26.66 -10.18 -11.24
CA GLY A 107 26.05 -11.45 -10.84
C GLY A 107 25.75 -11.53 -9.34
N ASN A 108 26.69 -11.11 -8.49
CA ASN A 108 26.50 -11.11 -7.04
C ASN A 108 25.39 -10.12 -6.61
N LEU A 109 25.36 -8.92 -7.21
CA LEU A 109 24.33 -7.94 -6.89
C LEU A 109 22.93 -8.39 -7.33
N TYR A 110 22.82 -9.04 -8.49
CA TYR A 110 21.58 -9.69 -8.92
C TYR A 110 21.18 -10.83 -7.99
N ALA A 111 22.11 -11.72 -7.61
CA ALA A 111 21.81 -12.82 -6.71
C ALA A 111 21.26 -12.34 -5.36
N VAL A 112 21.90 -11.34 -4.75
CA VAL A 112 21.43 -10.72 -3.49
C VAL A 112 20.06 -10.05 -3.68
N SER A 113 19.85 -9.33 -4.78
CA SER A 113 18.58 -8.67 -5.09
C SER A 113 17.44 -9.67 -5.27
N THR A 114 17.67 -10.74 -6.03
CA THR A 114 16.68 -11.79 -6.26
C THR A 114 16.37 -12.55 -4.97
N ALA A 115 17.39 -12.98 -4.22
CA ALA A 115 17.20 -13.66 -2.94
C ALA A 115 16.42 -12.79 -1.94
N GLY A 116 16.79 -11.51 -1.84
CA GLY A 116 16.09 -10.53 -1.00
C GLY A 116 14.64 -10.32 -1.44
N SER A 117 14.36 -10.29 -2.75
CA SER A 117 13.00 -10.13 -3.28
C SER A 117 12.13 -11.35 -3.00
N ILE A 118 12.68 -12.56 -3.15
CA ILE A 118 11.97 -13.82 -2.82
C ILE A 118 11.66 -13.87 -1.32
N PHE A 119 12.69 -13.65 -0.48
CA PHE A 119 12.51 -13.64 0.97
C PHE A 119 11.51 -12.56 1.41
N GLY A 120 11.65 -11.35 0.88
CA GLY A 120 10.75 -10.23 1.15
C GLY A 120 9.31 -10.51 0.72
N THR A 121 9.10 -11.21 -0.40
CA THR A 121 7.75 -11.59 -0.86
C THR A 121 7.09 -12.56 0.10
N PHE A 122 7.80 -13.62 0.54
CA PHE A 122 7.26 -14.58 1.51
C PHE A 122 7.06 -13.96 2.89
N LEU A 123 8.03 -13.19 3.38
CA LEU A 123 7.94 -12.49 4.65
C LEU A 123 6.77 -11.49 4.64
N SER A 124 6.60 -10.76 3.54
CA SER A 124 5.49 -9.81 3.38
C SER A 124 4.15 -10.53 3.34
N GLY A 125 3.99 -11.51 2.45
CA GLY A 125 2.73 -12.20 2.20
C GLY A 125 2.24 -13.05 3.36
N PHE A 126 3.14 -13.79 4.03
CA PHE A 126 2.74 -14.75 5.06
C PHE A 126 2.76 -14.21 6.48
N TYR A 127 3.59 -13.20 6.78
CA TYR A 127 3.78 -12.75 8.16
C TYR A 127 3.46 -11.27 8.34
N LEU A 128 4.09 -10.40 7.56
CA LEU A 128 4.01 -8.97 7.80
C LEU A 128 2.64 -8.39 7.47
N ILE A 129 2.05 -8.74 6.32
CA ILE A 129 0.73 -8.22 5.90
C ILE A 129 -0.35 -8.69 6.90
N PRO A 130 -0.45 -9.98 7.25
CA PRO A 130 -1.45 -10.43 8.23
C PRO A 130 -1.26 -9.83 9.63
N SER A 131 -0.02 -9.61 10.06
CA SER A 131 0.26 -9.15 11.44
C SER A 131 0.16 -7.63 11.61
N TYR A 132 0.54 -6.86 10.59
CA TYR A 132 0.69 -5.40 10.70
C TYR A 132 -0.18 -4.60 9.73
N GLY A 133 -0.76 -5.22 8.71
CA GLY A 133 -1.53 -4.55 7.66
C GLY A 133 -0.66 -3.78 6.68
N THR A 134 -1.21 -3.46 5.52
CA THR A 134 -0.45 -2.86 4.39
C THR A 134 0.03 -1.43 4.72
N ASN A 135 -0.75 -0.66 5.47
CA ASN A 135 -0.43 0.74 5.77
C ASN A 135 0.86 0.86 6.59
N LYS A 136 0.99 0.06 7.66
CA LYS A 136 2.19 0.06 8.51
C LYS A 136 3.41 -0.39 7.72
N LEU A 137 3.26 -1.34 6.80
CA LEU A 137 4.37 -1.81 5.98
C LEU A 137 4.88 -0.76 5.00
N LEU A 138 4.00 0.00 4.36
CA LEU A 138 4.41 1.11 3.50
C LEU A 138 5.18 2.17 4.29
N ILE A 139 4.80 2.45 5.55
CA ILE A 139 5.52 3.37 6.43
C ILE A 139 6.89 2.80 6.81
N ILE A 140 6.97 1.53 7.17
CA ILE A 140 8.23 0.86 7.49
C ILE A 140 9.17 0.90 6.27
N LEU A 141 8.66 0.63 5.07
CA LEU A 141 9.41 0.71 3.82
C LEU A 141 9.92 2.12 3.55
N ALA A 142 9.04 3.14 3.61
CA ALA A 142 9.43 4.52 3.41
C ALA A 142 10.49 4.97 4.44
N THR A 143 10.29 4.62 5.71
CA THR A 143 11.24 4.91 6.81
C THR A 143 12.60 4.26 6.54
N THR A 144 12.60 2.98 6.15
CA THR A 144 13.83 2.23 5.85
C THR A 144 14.60 2.85 4.70
N LEU A 145 13.90 3.25 3.62
CA LEU A 145 14.52 3.93 2.49
C LEU A 145 15.08 5.31 2.88
N ILE A 146 14.40 6.08 3.73
CA ILE A 146 14.94 7.36 4.22
C ILE A 146 16.22 7.13 5.04
N VAL A 147 16.24 6.13 5.93
CA VAL A 147 17.43 5.79 6.72
C VAL A 147 18.59 5.40 5.80
N ILE A 148 18.35 4.52 4.82
CA ILE A 148 19.37 4.13 3.83
C ILE A 148 19.88 5.37 3.06
N SER A 149 18.97 6.25 2.63
CA SER A 149 19.33 7.48 1.95
C SER A 149 20.21 8.40 2.81
N LEU A 150 19.90 8.53 4.10
CA LEU A 150 20.69 9.32 5.05
C LEU A 150 22.09 8.74 5.24
N LEU A 151 22.22 7.42 5.32
CA LEU A 151 23.51 6.73 5.47
C LEU A 151 24.43 6.91 4.25
N ILE A 152 23.86 7.03 3.04
CA ILE A 152 24.65 7.14 1.80
C ILE A 152 25.10 8.59 1.53
N SER A 153 24.45 9.62 2.08
CA SER A 153 24.68 11.01 1.65
C SER A 153 25.72 11.82 2.42
N ALA A 154 26.35 12.74 1.69
CA ALA A 154 27.20 13.78 2.24
C ALA A 154 26.40 14.84 3.04
N LYS A 155 27.06 15.45 4.03
CA LYS A 155 26.51 16.31 5.10
C LYS A 155 25.53 17.43 4.65
N GLN A 156 25.58 17.87 3.39
CA GLN A 156 24.85 19.04 2.90
C GLN A 156 23.32 18.84 2.80
N LEU A 157 22.85 17.66 2.37
CA LEU A 157 21.41 17.37 2.20
C LEU A 157 20.78 16.65 3.39
N VAL A 158 21.59 16.29 4.39
CA VAL A 158 21.16 15.53 5.56
C VAL A 158 20.06 16.27 6.31
N LYS A 159 20.19 17.59 6.54
CA LYS A 159 19.19 18.39 7.28
C LYS A 159 17.81 18.38 6.63
N ILE A 160 17.74 18.49 5.30
CA ILE A 160 16.47 18.47 4.56
C ILE A 160 15.80 17.09 4.68
N ARG A 161 16.58 16.02 4.50
CA ARG A 161 16.06 14.65 4.60
C ARG A 161 15.62 14.30 6.01
N LEU A 162 16.34 14.77 7.03
CA LEU A 162 15.97 14.61 8.43
C LEU A 162 14.69 15.39 8.76
N SER A 163 14.53 16.60 8.22
CA SER A 163 13.29 17.36 8.37
C SER A 163 12.10 16.60 7.77
N ILE A 164 12.23 16.10 6.54
CA ILE A 164 11.17 15.33 5.89
C ILE A 164 10.90 14.01 6.64
N PHE A 165 11.92 13.35 7.17
CA PHE A 165 11.76 12.18 8.02
C PHE A 165 10.93 12.48 9.28
N VAL A 166 11.28 13.55 9.99
CA VAL A 166 10.58 14.01 11.19
C VAL A 166 9.14 14.39 10.85
N VAL A 167 8.92 15.12 9.75
CA VAL A 167 7.57 15.48 9.29
C VAL A 167 6.76 14.23 8.94
N MET A 168 7.36 13.23 8.28
CA MET A 168 6.68 11.99 7.93
C MET A 168 6.30 11.18 9.17
N ILE A 169 7.18 11.12 10.18
CA ILE A 169 6.90 10.50 11.47
C ILE A 169 5.81 11.24 12.23
N LEU A 170 5.90 12.56 12.32
CA LEU A 170 4.91 13.40 13.00
C LEU A 170 3.55 13.27 12.31
N SER A 171 3.52 13.30 10.99
CA SER A 171 2.29 13.12 10.20
C SER A 171 1.69 11.73 10.43
N TRP A 172 2.52 10.68 10.48
CA TRP A 172 2.05 9.34 10.84
C TRP A 172 1.47 9.28 12.25
N LEU A 173 2.13 9.88 13.24
CA LEU A 173 1.64 9.92 14.63
C LEU A 173 0.31 10.67 14.74
N VAL A 174 0.14 11.77 14.00
CA VAL A 174 -1.11 12.54 13.95
C VAL A 174 -2.22 11.73 13.30
N LEU A 175 -1.96 11.11 12.14
CA LEU A 175 -2.94 10.26 11.47
C LEU A 175 -3.37 9.09 12.36
N ASN A 176 -2.42 8.43 13.02
CA ASN A 176 -2.71 7.30 13.90
C ASN A 176 -3.53 7.74 15.14
N ARG A 177 -3.29 8.94 15.67
CA ARG A 177 -4.09 9.53 16.74
C ARG A 177 -5.51 9.88 16.29
N LEU A 178 -5.68 10.40 15.09
CA LEU A 178 -6.99 10.72 14.51
C LEU A 178 -7.79 9.44 14.25
N THR A 179 -7.17 8.40 13.69
CA THR A 179 -7.82 7.09 13.49
C THR A 179 -8.23 6.48 14.83
N TYR A 180 -7.34 6.46 15.83
CA TYR A 180 -7.67 5.99 17.18
C TYR A 180 -8.80 6.80 17.85
N SER A 181 -8.86 8.12 17.60
CA SER A 181 -9.96 8.96 18.07
C SER A 181 -11.28 8.63 17.37
N ASN A 182 -11.26 8.27 16.08
CA ASN A 182 -12.45 7.85 15.32
C ASN A 182 -12.91 6.44 15.71
N GLU A 183 -11.99 5.52 16.04
CA GLU A 183 -12.31 4.22 16.65
C GLU A 183 -13.09 4.38 17.95
N LYS A 184 -12.72 5.38 18.77
CA LYS A 184 -13.43 5.71 20.00
C LYS A 184 -14.84 6.28 19.78
N ASN A 185 -15.10 6.83 18.58
CA ASN A 185 -16.42 7.31 18.15
C ASN A 185 -17.28 6.23 17.46
N GLY A 186 -16.85 4.95 17.50
CA GLY A 186 -17.64 3.82 17.00
C GLY A 186 -17.39 3.45 15.54
N VAL A 187 -16.30 3.95 14.93
CA VAL A 187 -15.83 3.60 13.58
C VAL A 187 -14.53 2.80 13.68
N VAL A 188 -14.61 1.47 13.67
CA VAL A 188 -13.47 0.56 13.79
C VAL A 188 -12.95 0.19 12.40
N ASP A 189 -11.65 0.39 12.14
CA ASP A 189 -11.00 0.11 10.86
C ASP A 189 -9.90 -0.95 11.05
N ILE A 190 -10.16 -2.16 10.58
CA ILE A 190 -9.30 -3.33 10.79
C ILE A 190 -8.83 -3.87 9.43
N ASP A 191 -7.51 -3.92 9.23
CA ASP A 191 -6.92 -4.73 8.16
C ASP A 191 -6.91 -6.21 8.60
N THR A 192 -7.70 -7.05 7.95
CA THR A 192 -7.62 -8.52 8.10
C THR A 192 -6.58 -9.09 7.13
N ALA A 193 -6.28 -10.39 7.24
CA ALA A 193 -5.35 -11.09 6.36
C ALA A 193 -5.72 -11.00 4.86
N TYR A 194 -6.99 -10.76 4.54
CA TYR A 194 -7.49 -10.75 3.16
C TYR A 194 -8.09 -9.41 2.73
N ASN A 195 -8.73 -8.67 3.64
CA ASN A 195 -9.42 -7.42 3.31
C ASN A 195 -9.39 -6.39 4.44
N ARG A 196 -9.51 -5.11 4.10
CA ARG A 196 -9.76 -4.02 5.06
C ARG A 196 -11.24 -3.95 5.39
N VAL A 197 -11.57 -4.04 6.67
CA VAL A 197 -12.93 -4.08 7.21
C VAL A 197 -13.19 -2.79 7.99
N TRP A 198 -14.31 -2.15 7.68
CA TRP A 198 -14.76 -0.92 8.31
C TRP A 198 -16.05 -1.23 9.06
N ILE A 199 -16.10 -1.00 10.36
CA ILE A 199 -17.30 -1.18 11.17
C ILE A 199 -17.72 0.20 11.65
N TYR A 200 -18.86 0.71 11.18
CA TYR A 200 -19.37 2.01 11.59
C TYR A 200 -20.84 1.91 11.99
N SER A 201 -21.28 2.79 12.89
CA SER A 201 -22.67 2.85 13.34
C SER A 201 -23.34 4.08 12.74
N HIS A 202 -24.53 3.93 12.15
CA HIS A 202 -25.34 5.03 11.66
C HIS A 202 -26.79 4.88 12.14
N ILE A 203 -27.54 5.97 12.18
CA ILE A 203 -28.98 5.93 12.49
C ILE A 203 -29.71 5.75 11.15
N ASP A 204 -30.45 4.65 11.02
CA ASP A 204 -31.24 4.41 9.81
C ASP A 204 -32.36 5.44 9.71
N PRO A 205 -32.41 6.26 8.64
CA PRO A 205 -33.40 7.33 8.48
C PRO A 205 -34.85 6.80 8.36
N LYS A 206 -35.07 5.51 8.07
CA LYS A 206 -36.42 4.92 7.98
C LYS A 206 -36.95 4.41 9.30
N THR A 207 -36.09 3.86 10.14
CA THR A 207 -36.49 3.19 11.40
C THR A 207 -36.07 3.97 12.64
N ASN A 208 -35.22 4.99 12.49
CA ASN A 208 -34.61 5.78 13.55
C ASN A 208 -33.84 4.95 14.58
N LYS A 209 -33.47 3.70 14.23
CA LYS A 209 -32.69 2.78 15.05
C LYS A 209 -31.22 2.84 14.69
N ILE A 210 -30.34 2.55 15.65
CA ILE A 210 -28.90 2.49 15.40
C ILE A 210 -28.57 1.18 14.70
N VAL A 211 -28.01 1.29 13.50
CA VAL A 211 -27.54 0.18 12.68
C VAL A 211 -26.01 0.17 12.69
N ARG A 212 -25.44 -0.98 13.04
CA ARG A 212 -24.01 -1.26 12.87
C ARG A 212 -23.80 -1.93 11.52
N LEU A 213 -22.97 -1.31 10.68
CA LEU A 213 -22.59 -1.76 9.34
C LEU A 213 -21.15 -2.26 9.35
N MET A 214 -20.90 -3.38 8.67
CA MET A 214 -19.58 -3.88 8.32
C MET A 214 -19.39 -3.72 6.82
N GLY A 215 -18.47 -2.85 6.43
CA GLY A 215 -18.02 -2.66 5.07
C GLY A 215 -16.71 -3.40 4.80
N ILE A 216 -16.58 -3.99 3.62
CA ILE A 216 -15.35 -4.59 3.11
C ILE A 216 -15.12 -3.99 1.72
N ASN A 217 -13.91 -3.49 1.43
CA ASN A 217 -13.57 -2.94 0.12
C ASN A 217 -14.55 -1.87 -0.41
N ASN A 218 -15.09 -1.04 0.50
CA ASN A 218 -16.06 0.04 0.22
C ASN A 218 -17.50 -0.44 -0.12
N GLU A 219 -17.79 -1.73 0.02
CA GLU A 219 -19.15 -2.30 -0.09
C GLU A 219 -19.67 -2.68 1.30
N ASN A 220 -20.97 -2.52 1.54
CA ASN A 220 -21.60 -2.95 2.79
C ASN A 220 -21.89 -4.46 2.73
N HIS A 221 -21.22 -5.26 3.56
CA HIS A 221 -21.34 -6.71 3.57
C HIS A 221 -22.24 -7.25 4.69
N SER A 222 -22.35 -6.53 5.81
CA SER A 222 -23.24 -6.92 6.91
C SER A 222 -23.83 -5.70 7.60
N SER A 223 -25.06 -5.83 8.08
CA SER A 223 -25.77 -4.81 8.82
C SER A 223 -26.61 -5.47 9.91
N MET A 224 -26.58 -4.92 11.12
CA MET A 224 -27.43 -5.35 12.23
C MET A 224 -27.95 -4.15 13.02
N PHE A 225 -29.20 -4.20 13.49
CA PHE A 225 -29.67 -3.26 14.50
C PHE A 225 -29.02 -3.61 15.84
N LEU A 226 -28.62 -2.60 16.62
CA LEU A 226 -28.03 -2.84 17.94
C LEU A 226 -29.08 -3.20 19.01
N ASP A 227 -30.33 -2.77 18.79
CA ASP A 227 -31.41 -2.86 19.76
C ASP A 227 -32.48 -3.92 19.41
N SER A 228 -32.32 -4.65 18.29
CA SER A 228 -33.30 -5.65 17.85
C SER A 228 -32.73 -6.71 16.92
N ASP A 229 -33.24 -7.94 17.02
CA ASP A 229 -32.91 -9.08 16.13
C ASP A 229 -33.56 -8.99 14.72
N GLU A 230 -34.12 -7.83 14.37
CA GLU A 230 -34.73 -7.61 13.06
C GLU A 230 -33.66 -7.57 11.95
N LEU A 231 -33.99 -8.15 10.81
CA LEU A 231 -33.10 -8.17 9.65
C LEU A 231 -33.13 -6.80 8.95
N VAL A 232 -31.98 -6.12 8.96
CA VAL A 232 -31.81 -4.78 8.40
C VAL A 232 -31.96 -4.77 6.87
N ASN A 233 -31.39 -5.77 6.17
CA ASN A 233 -31.38 -5.77 4.71
C ASN A 233 -32.64 -6.43 4.12
N ASP A 234 -33.22 -5.83 3.09
CA ASP A 234 -34.44 -6.36 2.47
C ASP A 234 -34.23 -7.76 1.85
N TYR A 235 -33.04 -8.06 1.33
CA TYR A 235 -32.72 -9.41 0.83
C TYR A 235 -32.68 -10.44 1.96
N THR A 236 -32.23 -10.06 3.17
CA THR A 236 -32.24 -10.97 4.32
C THR A 236 -33.65 -11.30 4.81
N LYS A 237 -34.64 -10.43 4.59
CA LYS A 237 -36.05 -10.71 4.94
C LYS A 237 -36.61 -11.91 4.18
N TYR A 238 -36.10 -12.21 2.99
CA TYR A 238 -36.48 -13.42 2.24
C TYR A 238 -35.99 -14.72 2.89
N TYR A 239 -35.01 -14.69 3.81
CA TYR A 239 -34.65 -15.89 4.60
C TYR A 239 -35.79 -16.35 5.50
N HIS A 240 -36.74 -15.48 5.86
CA HIS A 240 -37.94 -15.89 6.59
C HIS A 240 -38.90 -16.71 5.70
N LEU A 241 -38.88 -16.53 4.38
CA LEU A 241 -39.67 -17.37 3.46
C LEU A 241 -39.13 -18.81 3.44
N ALA A 242 -37.82 -19.01 3.62
CA ALA A 242 -37.26 -20.37 3.73
C ALA A 242 -37.87 -21.15 4.91
N LYS A 243 -38.16 -20.48 6.05
CA LYS A 243 -38.89 -21.10 7.18
C LYS A 243 -40.36 -21.37 6.87
N HIS A 244 -40.97 -20.59 5.99
CA HIS A 244 -42.36 -20.81 5.57
C HIS A 244 -42.49 -22.04 4.66
N PHE A 245 -41.52 -22.26 3.76
CA PHE A 245 -41.52 -23.40 2.83
C PHE A 245 -40.87 -24.67 3.40
N ASN A 246 -40.08 -24.58 4.48
CA ASN A 246 -39.50 -25.74 5.14
C ASN A 246 -39.58 -25.60 6.69
N PRO A 247 -40.63 -26.15 7.32
CA PRO A 247 -40.88 -26.02 8.76
C PRO A 247 -39.82 -26.67 9.66
N GLU A 248 -39.02 -27.61 9.13
CA GLU A 248 -37.94 -28.33 9.84
C GLU A 248 -36.59 -27.57 9.82
N PHE A 249 -36.56 -26.32 9.34
CA PHE A 249 -35.32 -25.55 9.21
C PHE A 249 -34.74 -25.15 10.58
N LYS A 250 -33.78 -25.94 11.07
CA LYS A 250 -32.97 -25.60 12.26
C LYS A 250 -31.88 -24.59 11.89
N LYS A 251 -31.85 -23.44 12.58
CA LYS A 251 -30.70 -22.53 12.57
C LYS A 251 -29.53 -23.25 13.25
N HIS A 252 -28.46 -23.51 12.51
CA HIS A 252 -27.15 -23.89 13.06
C HIS A 252 -26.31 -22.64 13.29
#